data_AF-F4L813-F1
#
_entry.id   AF-F4L813-F1
#
_cell.length_a   1.000
_cell.length_b   1.000
_cell.length_c   1.000
_cell.angle_alpha   90.00
_cell.angle_beta   90.00
_cell.angle_gamma   90.00
#
_symmetry.space_group_name_H-M   'P 1'
#
loop_
_entity.id
_entity.type
_entity.pdbx_description
1 polymer ?
#
loop_
_entity_poly.entity_id
_entity_poly.type
_entity_poly.pdbx_seq_one_letter_code
_entity_poly.pdbx_strand_id
1 'polypeptide(L)' 'MNQETNSTLAPGQKPAAPGTENVKRFTIDLPAELHATLKMKAAMMRMTMREYVIAIIEASLQEKSDAQ' A
#
# COMPACT_ATOMS: atom_id res chain seq x y z
N MET A 1 12.34 -33.73 27.84
CA MET A 1 12.73 -32.80 28.93
C MET A 1 13.39 -31.60 28.25
N ASN A 2 12.75 -30.44 28.40
CA ASN A 2 12.97 -29.05 27.92
C ASN A 2 14.37 -28.69 27.37
N GLN A 3 14.49 -28.15 26.15
CA GLN A 3 14.33 -26.74 25.70
C GLN A 3 15.32 -25.74 26.34
N GLU A 4 16.33 -25.32 25.56
CA GLU A 4 17.03 -24.04 25.71
C GLU A 4 17.45 -23.49 24.34
N THR A 5 16.72 -22.51 23.81
CA THR A 5 17.30 -21.49 22.93
C THR A 5 16.92 -20.12 23.49
N ASN A 6 17.87 -19.56 24.22
CA ASN A 6 17.79 -18.23 24.82
C ASN A 6 17.84 -17.18 23.69
N SER A 7 16.70 -16.57 23.36
CA SER A 7 16.63 -15.46 22.41
C SER A 7 16.61 -14.14 23.18
N THR A 8 17.77 -13.51 23.28
CA THR A 8 17.95 -12.20 23.92
C THR A 8 17.43 -11.11 22.99
N LEU A 9 16.13 -10.80 23.07
CA LEU A 9 15.58 -9.59 22.44
C LEU A 9 15.69 -8.41 23.42
N ALA A 10 16.29 -7.32 22.96
CA ALA A 10 16.39 -6.07 23.72
C ALA A 10 15.00 -5.47 24.00
N PRO A 11 14.79 -4.76 25.12
CA PRO A 11 13.49 -4.19 25.45
C PRO A 11 13.13 -3.09 24.44
N GLY A 12 12.09 -3.30 23.63
CA GLY A 12 11.51 -2.28 22.74
C GLY A 12 11.39 -2.64 21.26
N GLN A 13 11.97 -3.76 20.80
CA GLN A 13 11.74 -4.22 19.42
C GLN A 13 10.43 -5.00 19.34
N LYS A 14 9.39 -4.34 18.82
CA LYS A 14 8.16 -5.02 18.38
C LYS A 14 8.56 -5.97 17.24
N PRO A 15 8.23 -7.27 17.30
CA PRO A 15 8.51 -8.21 16.22
C PRO A 15 7.93 -7.65 14.92
N ALA A 16 8.74 -7.60 13.86
CA ALA A 16 8.23 -7.28 12.53
C ALA A 16 7.16 -8.33 12.19
N ALA A 17 5.92 -7.88 12.00
CA ALA A 17 4.82 -8.77 11.67
C ALA A 17 5.13 -9.47 10.33
N PRO A 18 4.92 -10.79 10.22
CA PRO A 18 5.08 -11.50 8.96
C PRO A 18 4.09 -10.92 7.95
N GLY A 19 4.60 -10.51 6.78
CA GLY A 19 3.80 -9.86 5.72
C GLY A 19 4.06 -8.35 5.53
N THR A 20 5.16 -7.81 6.08
CA THR A 20 5.61 -6.45 5.73
C THR A 20 6.19 -6.45 4.31
N GLU A 21 5.30 -6.42 3.31
CA GLU A 21 5.66 -6.01 1.96
C GLU A 21 6.44 -4.69 2.03
N ASN A 22 7.47 -4.52 1.18
CA ASN A 22 8.31 -3.32 1.12
C ASN A 22 7.52 -2.13 0.54
N VAL A 23 6.51 -1.69 1.27
CA VAL A 23 5.57 -0.64 0.88
C VAL A 23 6.08 0.68 1.43
N LYS A 24 6.39 1.60 0.51
CA LYS A 24 6.64 2.99 0.87
C LYS A 24 5.33 3.77 0.85
N ARG A 25 5.07 4.52 1.92
CA ARG A 25 3.92 5.42 1.99
C ARG A 25 4.29 6.74 1.34
N PHE A 26 3.37 7.28 0.55
CA PHE A 26 3.47 8.61 -0.01
C PHE A 26 2.16 9.37 0.28
N THR A 27 2.26 10.67 0.50
CA THR A 27 1.12 11.56 0.74
C THR A 27 1.09 12.57 -0.38
N ILE A 28 -0.10 12.84 -0.91
CA ILE A 28 -0.33 13.86 -1.94
C ILE A 28 -1.50 14.74 -1.53
N ASP A 29 -1.36 16.03 -1.80
CA ASP A 29 -2.47 16.96 -1.69
C ASP A 29 -3.27 16.92 -2.98
N LEU A 30 -4.58 16.75 -2.85
CA LEU A 30 -5.51 16.73 -3.97
C LEU A 30 -6.56 17.82 -3.78
N PRO A 31 -7.05 18.45 -4.86
CA PRO A 31 -8.29 19.20 -4.80
C PRO A 31 -9.41 18.35 -4.17
N ALA A 32 -10.21 18.95 -3.29
CA ALA A 32 -11.23 18.22 -2.54
C ALA A 32 -12.21 17.45 -3.44
N GLU A 33 -12.61 18.06 -4.55
CA GLU A 33 -13.49 17.46 -5.55
C GLU A 33 -12.85 16.25 -6.23
N LEU A 34 -11.53 16.30 -6.48
CA LEU A 34 -10.80 15.18 -7.06
C LEU A 34 -10.73 14.00 -6.07
N HIS A 35 -10.44 14.26 -4.80
CA HIS A 35 -10.47 13.23 -3.76
C HIS A 35 -11.87 12.58 -3.64
N ALA A 36 -12.94 13.38 -3.65
CA ALA A 36 -14.31 12.88 -3.63
C ALA A 36 -14.63 12.00 -4.86
N THR A 37 -14.20 12.44 -6.04
CA THR A 37 -14.38 11.70 -7.30
C THR A 37 -13.67 10.36 -7.27
N LEU A 38 -12.41 10.31 -6.81
CA LEU A 38 -11.64 9.08 -6.67
C LEU A 38 -12.34 8.11 -5.70
N LYS A 39 -12.87 8.63 -4.58
CA LYS A 39 -13.59 7.82 -3.58
C LYS A 39 -14.84 7.18 -4.17
N MET A 40 -15.63 7.96 -4.90
CA MET A 40 -16.84 7.47 -5.53
C MET A 40 -16.53 6.39 -6.57
N LYS A 41 -15.53 6.62 -7.42
CA LYS A 41 -15.12 5.65 -8.46
C LYS A 41 -14.60 4.35 -7.86
N ALA A 42 -13.77 4.42 -6.82
CA ALA A 42 -13.30 3.24 -6.09
C ALA A 42 -14.48 2.41 -5.55
N ALA A 43 -15.47 3.07 -4.94
CA ALA A 43 -16.67 2.41 -4.42
C ALA A 43 -17.51 1.74 -5.53
N MET A 44 -17.70 2.41 -6.66
CA MET A 44 -18.41 1.85 -7.82
C MET A 44 -17.74 0.57 -8.36
N MET A 45 -16.40 0.53 -8.33
CA MET A 45 -15.61 -0.62 -8.77
C MET A 45 -15.41 -1.69 -7.69
N ARG A 46 -16.01 -1.52 -6.51
CA ARG A 46 -15.82 -2.41 -5.34
C ARG A 46 -14.35 -2.57 -4.95
N MET A 47 -13.56 -1.52 -5.12
CA MET A 47 -12.15 -1.46 -4.74
C MET A 47 -11.96 -0.54 -3.53
N THR A 48 -10.90 -0.77 -2.78
CA THR A 48 -10.40 0.24 -1.83
C THR A 48 -9.80 1.42 -2.59
N MET A 49 -9.72 2.59 -1.94
CA MET A 49 -9.06 3.75 -2.53
C MET A 49 -7.62 3.45 -2.96
N ARG A 50 -6.89 2.68 -2.15
CA ARG A 50 -5.50 2.29 -2.45
C ARG A 50 -5.42 1.47 -3.74
N GLU A 51 -6.21 0.41 -3.84
CA GLU A 51 -6.24 -0.46 -5.03
C GLU A 51 -6.61 0.33 -6.28
N TYR A 52 -7.64 1.17 -6.17
CA TYR A 52 -8.10 1.99 -7.28
C TYR A 52 -7.03 2.96 -7.78
N VAL A 53 -6.34 3.66 -6.88
CA VAL A 53 -5.26 4.59 -7.24
C VAL A 53 -4.08 3.85 -7.86
N ILE A 54 -3.70 2.68 -7.31
CA ILE A 54 -2.62 1.85 -7.87
C ILE A 54 -2.97 1.41 -9.30
N ALA A 55 -4.18 0.91 -9.53
CA ALA A 55 -4.60 0.46 -10.85
C ALA A 55 -4.56 1.58 -11.90
N ILE A 56 -4.93 2.82 -11.52
CA ILE A 56 -4.81 3.99 -12.41
C ILE A 56 -3.34 4.27 -12.75
N ILE A 57 -2.46 4.24 -11.75
CA ILE A 57 -1.03 4.49 -11.94
C ILE A 57 -0.43 3.43 -12.88
N GLU A 58 -0.72 2.15 -12.64
CA GLU A 58 -0.25 1.03 -13.46
C GLU A 58 -0.73 1.13 -14.91
N ALA A 59 -2.02 1.39 -15.12
CA ALA A 59 -2.58 1.59 -16.47
C ALA A 59 -1.90 2.75 -17.21
N SER A 60 -1.69 3.88 -16.53
CA SER A 60 -1.03 5.05 -17.13
C SER A 60 0.44 4.80 -17.46
N LEU A 61 1.15 3.98 -16.68
CA LEU A 61 2.53 3.60 -16.97
C LEU A 61 2.62 2.64 -18.16
N GLN A 62 1.67 1.70 -18.28
CA GLN A 62 1.60 0.78 -19.41
C GLN A 62 1.34 1.52 -20.73
N GLU A 63 0.33 2.41 -20.76
CA GLU A 63 0.01 3.23 -21.94
C GLU A 63 1.20 4.06 -22.45
N LYS A 64 2.02 4.60 -21.54
CA LYS A 64 3.21 5.37 -21.91
C LYS A 64 4.36 4.52 -22.43
N SER A 65 4.43 3.26 -22.02
CA SER A 65 5.47 2.32 -22.45
C SER A 65 5.19 1.78 -23.86
N ASP A 66 3.91 1.58 -24.20
CA ASP A 66 3.49 1.08 -25.52
C ASP A 66 3.50 2.17 -26.61
N ALA A 67 3.65 3.44 -26.23
CA ALA A 67 3.69 4.60 -27.13
C ALA A 67 5.12 5.04 -27.51
N GLN A 68 6.17 4.32 -27.06
CA GLN A 68 7.58 4.54 -27.39
C GLN A 68 8.12 3.43 -28.29
#